data_AF-A0A2D3T3H1-F1
#
_entry.id   AF-A0A2D3T3H1-F1
#
_cell.length_a   1.000
_cell.length_b   1.000
_cell.length_c   1.000
_cell.angle_alpha   90.00
_cell.angle_beta   90.00
_cell.angle_gamma   90.00
#
_symmetry.space_group_name_H-M   'P 1'
#
loop_
_entity.id
_entity.type
_entity.pdbx_description
1 polymer ?
#
loop_
_entity_poly.entity_id
_entity_poly.type
_entity_poly.pdbx_seq_one_letter_code
_entity_poly.pdbx_strand_id
1 'polypeptide(L)'
;MKVQPGVALTLRLVAVRLTDTDGNFIGRWTRLTNVSRESISAEVARWYYWRWSIDSFLKLLKGAGHDVEKWRQLSAGAVLRRLLIASMACV
;
A
#
# COMPACT_ATOMS: atom_id res chain seq x y z
N MET A 1 -8.29 -25.33 -0.09
CA MET A 1 -9.00 -24.05 -0.37
C MET A 1 -10.33 -24.41 -1.00
N LYS A 2 -11.47 -24.08 -0.39
CA LYS A 2 -12.79 -24.41 -0.94
C LYS A 2 -13.13 -23.34 -1.99
N VAL A 3 -13.23 -23.71 -3.26
CA VAL A 3 -13.56 -22.77 -4.34
C VAL A 3 -15.02 -22.38 -4.17
N GLN A 4 -15.29 -21.11 -3.90
CA GLN A 4 -16.65 -20.57 -3.95
C GLN A 4 -16.95 -20.14 -5.40
N PRO A 5 -18.02 -20.66 -6.01
CA PRO A 5 -18.45 -20.20 -7.33
C PRO A 5 -18.94 -18.74 -7.23
N GLY A 6 -18.55 -17.92 -8.19
CA GLY A 6 -18.93 -16.52 -8.28
C GLY A 6 -18.93 -16.06 -9.74
N VAL A 7 -19.52 -14.89 -9.99
CA VAL A 7 -19.58 -14.31 -11.35
C VAL A 7 -18.18 -13.91 -11.80
N ALA A 8 -17.84 -14.22 -13.05
CA ALA A 8 -16.57 -13.81 -13.64
C ALA A 8 -16.46 -12.28 -13.68
N LEU A 9 -15.32 -11.75 -13.20
CA LEU A 9 -15.06 -10.31 -13.18
C LEU A 9 -14.18 -9.93 -14.38
N THR A 10 -14.68 -9.01 -15.19
CA THR A 10 -13.87 -8.36 -16.23
C THR A 10 -12.92 -7.36 -15.58
N LEU A 11 -11.61 -7.60 -15.69
CA LEU A 11 -10.56 -6.74 -15.14
C LEU A 11 -9.56 -6.33 -16.21
N ARG A 12 -8.90 -5.19 -15.99
CA ARG A 12 -7.77 -4.73 -16.82
C ARG A 12 -6.48 -5.23 -16.21
N LEU A 13 -5.64 -5.84 -17.05
CA LEU A 13 -4.25 -6.13 -16.72
C LEU A 13 -3.35 -4.97 -17.18
N VAL A 14 -2.51 -4.47 -16.27
CA VAL A 14 -1.43 -3.53 -16.57
C VAL A 14 -0.10 -4.21 -16.24
N ALA A 15 0.72 -4.43 -17.25
CA ALA A 15 2.08 -4.96 -17.12
C ALA A 15 3.09 -3.82 -17.26
N VAL A 16 4.04 -3.73 -16.34
CA VAL A 16 5.00 -2.64 -16.24
C VAL A 16 6.41 -3.22 -16.19
N ARG A 17 7.29 -2.69 -17.05
CA ARG A 17 8.74 -2.87 -16.91
C ARG A 17 9.28 -1.61 -16.25
N LEU A 18 9.93 -1.75 -15.10
CA LEU A 18 10.58 -0.65 -14.40
C LEU A 18 12.04 -0.58 -14.80
N THR A 19 12.50 0.64 -15.06
CA THR A 19 13.90 0.96 -15.31
C THR A 19 14.34 2.12 -14.44
N ASP A 20 15.64 2.22 -14.17
CA ASP A 20 16.23 3.42 -13.61
C ASP A 20 16.38 4.52 -14.67
N THR A 21 17.04 5.63 -14.29
CA THR A 21 17.31 6.77 -15.18
C THR A 21 18.26 6.43 -16.32
N ASP A 22 19.09 5.40 -16.17
CA ASP A 22 20.07 4.94 -17.16
C ASP A 22 19.49 3.83 -18.06
N GLY A 23 18.23 3.44 -17.83
CA GLY A 23 17.53 2.40 -18.58
C GLY A 23 17.78 0.97 -18.06
N ASN A 24 18.49 0.81 -16.95
CA ASN A 24 18.73 -0.52 -16.37
C ASN A 24 17.43 -1.07 -15.79
N PHE A 25 17.23 -2.38 -15.94
CA PHE A 25 16.03 -3.04 -15.44
C PHE A 25 16.02 -3.13 -13.91
N ILE A 26 14.97 -2.60 -13.28
CA ILE A 26 14.76 -2.68 -11.82
C ILE A 26 13.83 -3.85 -11.49
N GLY A 27 12.81 -4.09 -12.31
CA GLY A 27 11.80 -5.09 -12.00
C GLY A 27 10.58 -5.04 -12.92
N ARG A 28 9.66 -5.97 -12.68
CA ARG A 28 8.40 -6.08 -13.44
C ARG A 28 7.22 -6.13 -12.49
N TRP A 29 6.16 -5.39 -12.81
CA TRP A 29 4.89 -5.43 -12.09
C TRP A 29 3.77 -5.91 -13.00
N THR A 30 2.88 -6.73 -12.44
CA THR A 30 1.69 -7.25 -13.10
C THR A 30 0.51 -6.92 -12.20
N ARG A 31 -0.34 -5.97 -12.61
CA ARG A 31 -1.43 -5.46 -11.77
C ARG A 31 -2.78 -5.67 -12.43
N LEU A 32 -3.71 -6.24 -11.67
CA LEU A 32 -5.13 -6.24 -12.01
C LEU A 32 -5.79 -4.99 -11.43
N THR A 33 -6.60 -4.32 -12.24
CA THR A 33 -7.28 -3.07 -11.88
C THR A 33 -8.66 -2.97 -12.53
N ASN A 34 -9.57 -2.27 -11.86
CA ASN A 34 -10.86 -1.85 -12.39
C ASN A 34 -10.83 -0.40 -12.94
N VAL A 35 -9.68 0.27 -12.90
CA VAL A 35 -9.52 1.62 -13.46
C VAL A 35 -9.86 1.60 -14.96
N SER A 36 -10.65 2.59 -15.38
CA SER A 36 -11.09 2.77 -16.77
C SER A 36 -9.92 2.66 -17.76
N ARG A 37 -10.20 2.13 -18.95
CA ARG A 37 -9.20 2.07 -20.03
C ARG A 37 -8.84 3.45 -20.58
N GLU A 38 -9.64 4.47 -20.29
CA GLU A 38 -9.37 5.87 -20.61
C GLU A 38 -8.13 6.40 -19.87
N SER A 39 -7.84 5.89 -18.67
CA SER A 39 -6.63 6.26 -17.93
C SER A 39 -5.38 5.59 -18.50
N ILE A 40 -4.29 6.36 -18.57
CA ILE A 40 -3.02 5.91 -19.17
C ILE A 40 -2.36 4.86 -18.25
N SER A 41 -1.88 3.75 -18.84
CA SER A 41 -1.24 2.66 -18.09
C SER A 41 -0.08 3.11 -17.21
N ALA A 42 0.68 4.12 -17.66
CA ALA A 42 1.79 4.72 -16.91
C ALA A 42 1.33 5.47 -15.64
N GLU A 43 0.16 6.13 -15.67
CA GLU A 43 -0.41 6.78 -14.50
C GLU A 43 -0.87 5.75 -13.47
N VAL A 44 -1.51 4.68 -13.92
CA VAL A 44 -1.89 3.55 -13.05
C VAL A 44 -0.65 2.93 -12.38
N ALA A 45 0.42 2.77 -13.14
CA ALA A 45 1.71 2.31 -12.60
C ALA A 45 2.30 3.30 -11.59
N ARG A 46 2.18 4.60 -11.83
CA ARG A 46 2.62 5.66 -10.90
C ARG A 46 1.81 5.66 -9.62
N TRP A 47 0.49 5.50 -9.67
CA TRP A 47 -0.33 5.34 -8.46
C TRP A 47 0.10 4.13 -7.65
N TYR A 48 0.39 3.00 -8.33
CA TYR A 48 0.90 1.82 -7.66
C TYR A 48 2.29 2.04 -7.04
N TYR A 49 3.16 2.82 -7.69
CA TYR A 49 4.45 3.21 -7.11
C TYR A 49 4.27 3.91 -5.76
N TRP A 50 3.30 4.82 -5.65
CA TRP A 50 2.97 5.49 -4.39
C TRP A 50 2.45 4.57 -3.29
N ARG A 51 2.07 3.31 -3.58
CA ARG A 51 1.73 2.32 -2.54
C ARG A 51 2.83 2.20 -1.49
N TRP A 52 4.11 2.37 -1.89
CA TRP A 52 5.23 2.24 -0.96
C TRP A 52 5.27 3.36 0.11
N SER A 53 4.57 4.48 -0.09
CA SER A 53 4.56 5.59 0.89
C SER A 53 4.01 5.17 2.26
N ILE A 54 3.11 4.17 2.29
CA ILE A 54 2.54 3.65 3.55
C ILE A 54 3.60 3.02 4.46
N ASP A 55 4.72 2.52 3.90
CA ASP A 55 5.80 1.96 4.70
C ASP A 55 6.44 3.03 5.58
N SER A 56 6.53 4.28 5.12
CA SER A 56 7.06 5.39 5.92
C SER A 56 6.15 5.70 7.12
N PHE A 57 4.84 5.77 6.90
CA PHE A 57 3.85 5.91 7.96
C PHE A 57 3.99 4.78 9.00
N LEU A 58 4.05 3.52 8.55
CA LEU A 58 4.18 2.37 9.44
C LEU A 58 5.52 2.34 10.19
N LYS A 59 6.61 2.79 9.56
CA LYS A 59 7.93 2.92 10.23
C LYS A 59 7.89 3.94 11.37
N LEU A 60 7.32 5.12 11.12
CA LEU A 60 7.17 6.18 12.13
C LEU A 60 6.24 5.76 13.26
N LEU A 61 5.16 5.05 12.95
CA LEU A 61 4.24 4.55 13.97
C LEU A 61 4.89 3.50 14.88
N LYS A 62 5.80 2.69 14.32
CA LYS A 62 6.56 1.66 15.02
C LYS A 62 7.89 2.21 15.51
N GLY A 63 8.98 1.50 15.24
CA GLY A 63 10.28 1.69 15.89
C GLY A 63 11.02 2.99 15.57
N ALA A 64 10.64 3.71 14.51
CA ALA A 64 11.32 4.95 14.13
C ALA A 64 10.67 6.21 14.75
N GLY A 65 9.57 6.06 15.51
CA GLY A 65 8.87 7.20 16.11
C GLY A 65 8.11 6.80 17.36
N HIS A 66 6.83 6.49 17.22
CA HIS A 66 5.94 6.32 18.37
C HIS A 66 6.12 5.03 19.16
N ASP A 67 6.91 4.08 18.67
CA ASP A 67 7.24 2.84 19.37
C ASP A 67 5.98 2.08 19.84
N VAL A 68 4.96 1.99 18.96
CA VAL A 68 3.64 1.45 19.30
C VAL A 68 3.68 0.06 19.96
N GLU A 69 4.69 -0.74 19.63
CA GLU A 69 4.87 -2.10 20.16
C GLU A 69 5.36 -2.11 21.63
N LYS A 70 5.87 -0.99 22.15
CA LYS A 70 6.30 -0.82 23.55
C LYS A 70 5.24 -0.18 24.44
N TRP A 71 4.07 0.12 23.89
CA TRP A 71 2.99 0.77 24.59
C TRP A 71 2.43 -0.11 25.71
N ARG A 72 2.17 0.49 26.87
CA ARG A 72 1.82 -0.17 28.13
C ARG A 72 0.34 0.01 28.51
N GLN A 73 -0.51 0.41 27.56
CA GLN A 73 -1.95 0.57 27.77
C GLN A 73 -2.59 -0.77 28.15
N LEU A 74 -3.41 -0.76 29.21
CA LEU A 74 -3.99 -1.97 29.79
C LEU A 74 -5.35 -2.38 29.17
N SER A 75 -5.86 -1.62 28.20
CA SER A 75 -7.12 -1.93 27.52
C SER A 75 -7.08 -1.55 26.04
N ALA A 76 -7.83 -2.29 25.22
CA ALA A 76 -7.93 -2.05 23.79
C ALA A 76 -8.42 -0.62 23.48
N GLY A 77 -9.37 -0.10 24.25
CA GLY A 77 -9.86 1.27 24.08
C GLY A 77 -8.79 2.33 24.35
N ALA A 78 -7.90 2.11 25.32
CA ALA A 78 -6.79 3.02 25.59
C ALA A 78 -5.72 2.97 24.48
N VAL A 79 -5.44 1.77 23.94
CA VAL A 79 -4.57 1.61 22.76
C VAL A 79 -5.15 2.35 21.57
N LEU A 80 -6.44 2.14 21.25
CA LEU A 80 -7.10 2.76 20.10
C LEU A 80 -7.05 4.29 20.17
N ARG A 81 -7.40 4.89 21.32
CA ARG A 81 -7.36 6.36 21.46
C ARG A 81 -5.96 6.93 21.22
N ARG A 82 -4.93 6.29 21.77
CA ARG A 82 -3.54 6.73 21.55
C ARG A 82 -3.09 6.49 20.12
N LEU A 83 -3.52 5.39 19.51
CA LEU A 83 -3.22 5.04 18.13
C LEU A 83 -3.75 6.07 17.15
N LEU A 84 -4.96 6.60 17.37
CA LEU A 84 -5.53 7.66 16.53
C LEU A 84 -4.65 8.91 16.51
N ILE A 85 -4.18 9.35 17.69
CA ILE A 85 -3.31 10.53 17.81
C ILE A 85 -1.93 10.28 17.18
N ALA A 86 -1.30 9.16 17.51
CA ALA A 86 0.01 8.79 16.95
C ALA A 86 -0.05 8.62 15.43
N SER A 87 -1.15 8.08 14.89
CA SER A 87 -1.33 7.96 13.45
C SER A 87 -1.36 9.34 12.78
N MET A 88 -2.08 10.31 13.35
CA MET A 88 -2.14 11.66 12.77
C MET A 88 -0.81 12.42 12.86
N ALA A 89 0.05 12.08 13.82
CA ALA A 89 1.40 12.63 13.90
C ALA A 89 2.39 12.00 12.90
N CYS A 90 2.02 10.91 12.21
CA CYS A 90 2.84 10.24 11.20
C CYS A 90 2.50 10.63 9.75
N VAL A 91 1.53 11.53 9.56
CA VAL A 91 1.02 11.97 8.24
C VAL A 91 1.47 13.39 7.95
#